data_AF-A0A483JMV5-F1
#
_entry.id   AF-A0A483JMV5-F1
#
_cell.length_a   1.000
_cell.length_b   1.000
_cell.length_c   1.000
_cell.angle_alpha   90.00
_cell.angle_beta   90.00
_cell.angle_gamma   90.00
#
_symmetry.space_group_name_H-M   'P 1'
#
loop_
_entity.id
_entity.type
_entity.pdbx_description
1 polymer ?
#
loop_
_entity_poly.entity_id
_entity_poly.type
_entity_poly.pdbx_seq_one_letter_code
_entity_poly.pdbx_strand_id
1 'polypeptide(L)'
;MLEINKQRKAFLDMLAWSEGTDKAGQPTKNRGYDVIVGGSLFTDYSDHPRKLVNLPKLGIKSTASGRYQLLAKWWDAYRKQLGLKDFSPASQDQVALQQIKERGALPLIDNGQLLQAIYRCSNIWASLPGAGYGQFEHKASNLIAKFKAAGGVVAEVKQ
;
A
#
# COMPACT_ATOMS: atom_id res chain seq x y z
N MET A 1 0.60 0.95 -18.40
CA MET A 1 0.63 0.32 -17.06
C MET A 1 2.08 0.10 -16.65
N LEU A 2 2.41 0.35 -15.40
CA LEU A 2 3.75 0.10 -14.85
C LEU A 2 3.99 -1.40 -14.72
N GLU A 3 5.19 -1.85 -15.08
CA GLU A 3 5.58 -3.24 -15.00
C GLU A 3 5.66 -3.72 -13.54
N ILE A 4 5.18 -4.94 -13.29
CA ILE A 4 5.31 -5.64 -12.01
C ILE A 4 6.42 -6.69 -12.15
N ASN A 5 7.59 -6.39 -11.62
CA ASN A 5 8.66 -7.37 -11.43
C ASN A 5 8.59 -7.98 -10.02
N LYS A 6 9.48 -8.94 -9.73
CA LYS A 6 9.52 -9.64 -8.43
C LYS A 6 9.72 -8.68 -7.24
N GLN A 7 10.60 -7.68 -7.38
CA GLN A 7 10.88 -6.70 -6.33
C GLN A 7 9.68 -5.81 -6.04
N ARG A 8 9.05 -5.27 -7.08
CA ARG A 8 7.86 -4.42 -6.96
C ARG A 8 6.69 -5.18 -6.36
N LYS A 9 6.47 -6.42 -6.80
CA LYS A 9 5.47 -7.30 -6.19
C LYS A 9 5.74 -7.53 -4.70
N ALA A 10 6.98 -7.85 -4.34
CA ALA A 10 7.37 -8.04 -2.94
C ALA A 10 7.17 -6.77 -2.09
N PHE A 11 7.42 -5.59 -2.67
CA PHE A 11 7.17 -4.31 -2.02
C PHE A 11 5.67 -4.07 -1.79
N LEU A 12 4.84 -4.35 -2.79
CA LEU A 12 3.38 -4.28 -2.67
C LEU A 12 2.84 -5.26 -1.62
N ASP A 13 3.36 -6.50 -1.58
CA ASP A 13 2.98 -7.48 -0.55
C ASP A 13 3.37 -7.01 0.86
N MET A 14 4.55 -6.40 1.01
CA MET A 14 4.98 -5.76 2.26
C MET A 14 4.06 -4.59 2.65
N LEU A 15 3.66 -3.73 1.70
CA LEU A 15 2.73 -2.63 1.96
C LEU A 15 1.37 -3.14 2.43
N ALA A 16 0.83 -4.19 1.79
CA ALA A 16 -0.44 -4.79 2.18
C ALA A 16 -0.43 -5.30 3.63
N TRP A 17 0.68 -5.92 4.03
CA TRP A 17 0.89 -6.33 5.42
C TRP A 17 1.00 -5.13 6.37
N SER A 18 1.74 -4.08 5.97
CA SER A 18 1.97 -2.86 6.76
C SER A 18 0.69 -2.08 7.01
N GLU A 19 -0.13 -1.88 5.97
CA GLU A 19 -1.45 -1.26 6.07
C GLU A 19 -2.48 -2.15 6.79
N GLY A 20 -2.09 -3.37 7.12
CA GLY A 20 -2.90 -4.31 7.87
C GLY A 20 -4.04 -4.93 7.07
N THR A 21 -3.99 -4.89 5.74
CA THR A 21 -5.03 -5.44 4.85
C THR A 21 -4.79 -6.91 4.53
N ASP A 22 -3.52 -7.32 4.44
CA ASP A 22 -3.08 -8.70 4.16
C ASP A 22 -2.21 -9.24 5.30
N LYS A 23 -2.81 -9.33 6.50
CA LYS A 23 -2.14 -9.86 7.70
C LYS A 23 -3.08 -10.73 8.53
N ALA A 24 -2.49 -11.59 9.35
CA ALA A 24 -3.24 -12.40 10.32
C ALA A 24 -4.13 -11.50 11.20
N GLY A 25 -5.40 -11.88 11.34
CA GLY A 25 -6.40 -11.15 12.13
C GLY A 25 -7.24 -10.14 11.34
N GLN A 26 -6.87 -9.79 10.10
CA GLN A 26 -7.74 -9.02 9.19
C GLN A 26 -8.49 -10.00 8.28
N PRO A 27 -9.83 -10.08 8.34
CA PRO A 27 -10.59 -10.81 7.35
C PRO A 27 -10.33 -10.26 5.95
N THR A 28 -10.21 -11.13 4.95
CA THR A 28 -10.15 -10.77 3.53
C THR A 28 -10.49 -12.00 2.70
N LYS A 29 -11.17 -11.82 1.57
CA LYS A 29 -11.42 -12.85 0.56
C LYS A 29 -10.47 -12.73 -0.63
N ASN A 30 -9.65 -11.68 -0.66
CA ASN A 30 -8.79 -11.35 -1.78
C ASN A 30 -7.51 -10.64 -1.33
N ARG A 31 -6.76 -11.22 -0.38
CA ARG A 31 -5.41 -10.77 0.02
C ARG A 31 -5.31 -9.27 0.33
N GLY A 32 -6.33 -8.72 0.99
CA GLY A 32 -6.44 -7.32 1.38
C GLY A 32 -7.07 -6.38 0.35
N TYR A 33 -7.24 -6.79 -0.91
CA TYR A 33 -7.80 -5.94 -1.97
C TYR A 33 -9.26 -5.51 -1.74
N ASP A 34 -9.99 -6.21 -0.88
CA ASP A 34 -11.38 -5.95 -0.49
C ASP A 34 -11.53 -5.20 0.84
N VAL A 35 -10.45 -4.80 1.50
CA VAL A 35 -10.50 -4.26 2.87
C VAL A 35 -10.82 -2.76 2.85
N ILE A 36 -11.84 -2.35 3.60
CA ILE A 36 -12.12 -0.96 3.97
C ILE A 36 -11.49 -0.68 5.33
N VAL A 37 -10.98 0.53 5.52
CA VAL A 37 -10.46 1.01 6.80
C VAL A 37 -11.44 0.71 7.95
N GLY A 38 -10.90 0.22 9.07
CA GLY A 38 -11.71 -0.32 10.17
C GLY A 38 -12.01 -1.81 10.05
N GLY A 39 -11.66 -2.46 8.94
CA GLY A 39 -11.61 -3.91 8.78
C GLY A 39 -12.82 -4.56 8.10
N SER A 40 -13.85 -3.78 7.74
CA SER A 40 -14.97 -4.28 6.94
C SER A 40 -14.55 -4.55 5.49
N LEU A 41 -15.36 -5.32 4.74
CA LEU A 41 -15.07 -5.70 3.36
C LEU A 41 -16.04 -5.05 2.36
N PHE A 42 -15.57 -4.84 1.14
CA PHE A 42 -16.41 -4.60 -0.03
C PHE A 42 -16.33 -5.77 -1.01
N THR A 43 -17.33 -5.90 -1.89
CA THR A 43 -17.42 -7.01 -2.85
C THR A 43 -17.48 -6.56 -4.30
N ASP A 44 -17.85 -5.29 -4.54
CA ASP A 44 -17.87 -4.72 -5.88
C ASP A 44 -16.58 -3.94 -6.15
N TYR A 45 -15.85 -4.37 -7.16
CA TYR A 45 -14.61 -3.74 -7.62
C TYR A 45 -14.84 -2.78 -8.79
N SER A 46 -16.07 -2.51 -9.21
CA SER A 46 -16.36 -1.57 -10.31
C SER A 46 -15.88 -0.15 -10.01
N ASP A 47 -15.75 0.20 -8.73
CA ASP A 47 -15.25 1.50 -8.28
C ASP A 47 -14.75 1.43 -6.83
N HIS A 48 -14.05 2.48 -6.39
CA HIS A 48 -13.71 2.63 -4.97
C HIS A 48 -15.00 2.76 -4.15
N PRO A 49 -15.13 2.09 -2.98
CA PRO A 49 -16.41 2.01 -2.27
C PRO A 49 -16.87 3.34 -1.64
N ARG A 50 -15.96 4.32 -1.52
CA ARG A 50 -16.20 5.70 -1.02
C ARG A 50 -16.92 5.76 0.33
N LYS A 51 -16.80 4.71 1.16
CA LYS A 51 -17.38 4.68 2.50
C LYS A 51 -16.54 5.52 3.45
N LEU A 52 -17.12 6.58 4.01
CA LEU A 52 -16.50 7.36 5.08
C LEU A 52 -16.71 6.65 6.43
N VAL A 53 -15.65 6.08 6.97
CA VAL A 53 -15.67 5.33 8.24
C VAL A 53 -15.14 6.22 9.37
N ASN A 54 -15.86 6.24 10.49
CA ASN A 54 -15.44 6.92 11.72
C ASN A 54 -14.53 6.00 12.55
N LEU A 55 -13.35 6.47 12.93
CA LEU A 55 -12.33 5.74 13.69
C LEU A 55 -12.13 6.45 15.04
N PRO A 56 -13.04 6.27 16.01
CA PRO A 56 -13.05 7.05 17.26
C PRO A 56 -11.77 6.86 18.09
N LYS A 57 -11.16 5.67 18.05
CA LYS A 57 -9.87 5.39 18.72
C LYS A 57 -8.72 6.26 18.19
N LEU A 58 -8.81 6.72 16.95
CA LEU A 58 -7.83 7.58 16.29
C LEU A 58 -8.31 9.04 16.19
N GLY A 59 -9.57 9.34 16.54
CA GLY A 59 -10.15 10.67 16.41
C GLY A 59 -10.31 11.18 14.97
N ILE A 60 -10.34 10.28 13.96
CA ILE A 60 -10.41 10.66 12.54
C ILE A 60 -11.56 9.97 11.79
N LYS A 61 -11.89 10.50 10.61
CA LYS A 61 -12.71 9.81 9.60
C LYS A 61 -11.87 9.53 8.37
N SER A 62 -12.01 8.35 7.77
CA SER A 62 -11.23 7.95 6.60
C SER A 62 -12.09 7.26 5.56
N THR A 63 -11.72 7.41 4.29
CA THR A 63 -12.32 6.68 3.17
C THR A 63 -11.41 5.57 2.65
N ALA A 64 -10.28 5.33 3.32
CA ALA A 64 -9.27 4.37 2.89
C ALA A 64 -9.86 2.99 2.58
N SER A 65 -9.58 2.48 1.39
CA SER A 65 -10.04 1.16 0.96
C SER A 65 -9.03 0.48 0.04
N GLY A 66 -9.18 -0.83 -0.10
CA GLY A 66 -8.31 -1.67 -0.90
C GLY A 66 -7.02 -2.05 -0.19
N ARG A 67 -6.20 -2.84 -0.89
CA ARG A 67 -4.99 -3.45 -0.35
C ARG A 67 -3.98 -2.44 0.17
N TYR A 68 -3.98 -1.26 -0.45
CA TYR A 68 -3.08 -0.15 -0.14
C TYR A 68 -3.77 1.04 0.54
N GLN A 69 -5.00 0.84 1.05
CA GLN A 69 -5.76 1.82 1.83
C GLN A 69 -5.87 3.19 1.14
N LEU A 70 -6.10 3.19 -0.17
CA LEU A 70 -6.21 4.39 -0.99
C LEU A 70 -7.44 5.21 -0.57
N LEU A 71 -7.28 6.53 -0.42
CA LEU A 71 -8.41 7.43 -0.15
C LEU A 71 -9.22 7.72 -1.41
N ALA A 72 -10.54 7.89 -1.27
CA ALA A 72 -11.47 8.18 -2.36
C ALA A 72 -11.01 9.35 -3.26
N LYS A 73 -10.56 10.46 -2.65
CA LYS A 73 -10.08 11.65 -3.38
C LYS A 73 -8.89 11.35 -4.30
N TRP A 74 -8.01 10.44 -3.88
CA TRP A 74 -6.82 10.07 -4.65
C TRP A 74 -7.17 9.04 -5.70
N TRP A 75 -8.09 8.13 -5.39
CA TRP A 75 -8.67 7.24 -6.40
C TRP A 75 -9.23 8.02 -7.59
N ASP A 76 -10.05 9.05 -7.36
CA ASP A 76 -10.64 9.82 -8.45
C ASP A 76 -9.58 10.50 -9.34
N ALA A 77 -8.51 11.03 -8.73
CA ALA A 77 -7.38 11.61 -9.44
C ALA A 77 -6.63 10.58 -10.29
N TYR A 78 -6.22 9.46 -9.69
CA TYR A 78 -5.46 8.43 -10.40
C TYR A 78 -6.29 7.66 -11.42
N ARG A 79 -7.58 7.43 -11.15
CA ARG A 79 -8.51 6.82 -12.11
C ARG A 79 -8.52 7.62 -13.42
N LYS A 80 -8.60 8.95 -13.32
CA LYS A 80 -8.54 9.85 -14.47
C LYS A 80 -7.14 9.86 -15.11
N GLN A 81 -6.10 10.04 -14.31
CA GLN A 81 -4.71 10.14 -14.79
C GLN A 81 -4.24 8.89 -15.54
N LEU A 82 -4.62 7.71 -15.06
CA LEU A 82 -4.19 6.42 -15.58
C LEU A 82 -5.22 5.76 -16.51
N GLY A 83 -6.41 6.36 -16.67
CA GLY A 83 -7.48 5.81 -17.49
C GLY A 83 -8.09 4.51 -16.95
N LEU A 84 -8.09 4.32 -15.63
CA LEU A 84 -8.56 3.09 -14.98
C LEU A 84 -10.09 3.01 -15.02
N LYS A 85 -10.61 1.81 -15.32
CA LYS A 85 -12.05 1.58 -15.50
C LYS A 85 -12.74 1.12 -14.23
N ASP A 86 -11.99 0.46 -13.35
CA ASP A 86 -12.46 -0.22 -12.16
C ASP A 86 -11.48 -0.04 -10.99
N PHE A 87 -11.86 -0.50 -9.80
CA PHE A 87 -11.01 -0.58 -8.61
C PHE A 87 -10.50 -2.01 -8.35
N SER A 88 -10.36 -2.83 -9.40
CA SER A 88 -9.85 -4.20 -9.33
C SER A 88 -8.45 -4.28 -8.70
N PRO A 89 -7.98 -5.47 -8.29
CA PRO A 89 -6.61 -5.65 -7.80
C PRO A 89 -5.55 -5.05 -8.73
N ALA A 90 -5.69 -5.25 -10.05
CA ALA A 90 -4.76 -4.69 -11.02
C ALA A 90 -4.78 -3.15 -11.02
N SER A 91 -5.95 -2.53 -10.93
CA SER A 91 -6.07 -1.07 -10.82
C SER A 91 -5.49 -0.54 -9.52
N GLN A 92 -5.71 -1.22 -8.39
CA GLN A 92 -5.12 -0.87 -7.10
C GLN A 92 -3.59 -0.93 -7.12
N ASP A 93 -3.01 -2.00 -7.68
CA ASP A 93 -1.56 -2.14 -7.85
C ASP A 93 -0.98 -0.99 -8.68
N GLN A 94 -1.68 -0.59 -9.74
CA GLN A 94 -1.21 0.43 -10.66
C GLN A 94 -1.24 1.81 -10.04
N VAL A 95 -2.25 2.11 -9.21
CA VAL A 95 -2.24 3.34 -8.40
C VAL A 95 -1.10 3.31 -7.37
N ALA A 96 -0.89 2.19 -6.68
CA ALA A 96 0.20 2.08 -5.71
C ALA A 96 1.58 2.27 -6.38
N LEU A 97 1.82 1.60 -7.52
CA LEU A 97 3.05 1.74 -8.29
C LEU A 97 3.22 3.15 -8.86
N GLN A 98 2.14 3.81 -9.28
CA GLN A 98 2.20 5.18 -9.75
C GLN A 98 2.58 6.14 -8.62
N GLN A 99 2.01 5.98 -7.43
CA GLN A 99 2.41 6.75 -6.25
C GLN A 99 3.89 6.49 -5.89
N ILE A 100 4.35 5.24 -5.91
CA ILE A 100 5.77 4.87 -5.70
C ILE A 100 6.68 5.53 -6.75
N LYS A 101 6.25 5.53 -8.02
CA LYS A 101 6.98 6.18 -9.12
C LYS A 101 7.13 7.67 -8.89
N GLU A 102 6.06 8.34 -8.49
CA GLU A 102 6.06 9.79 -8.20
C GLU A 102 6.96 10.15 -7.01
N ARG A 103 7.28 9.18 -6.15
CA ARG A 103 8.29 9.33 -5.08
C ARG A 103 9.72 8.97 -5.50
N GLY A 104 9.93 8.60 -6.77
CA GLY A 104 11.22 8.16 -7.27
C GLY A 104 11.70 6.84 -6.65
N ALA A 105 10.79 6.04 -6.09
CA ALA A 105 11.14 4.84 -5.32
C ALA A 105 11.19 3.56 -6.15
N LEU A 106 10.68 3.54 -7.40
CA LEU A 106 10.75 2.34 -8.25
C LEU A 106 12.18 1.84 -8.46
N PRO A 107 13.18 2.67 -8.87
CA PRO A 107 14.55 2.18 -9.04
C PRO A 107 15.17 1.69 -7.73
N LEU A 108 14.81 2.30 -6.60
CA LEU A 108 15.29 1.87 -5.28
C LEU A 108 14.75 0.47 -4.95
N ILE A 109 13.48 0.20 -5.22
CA ILE A 109 12.87 -1.12 -5.04
C ILE A 109 13.52 -2.15 -5.97
N ASP A 110 13.66 -1.80 -7.25
CA ASP A 110 14.23 -2.67 -8.27
C ASP A 110 15.67 -3.07 -7.92
N ASN A 111 16.46 -2.14 -7.38
CA ASN A 111 17.84 -2.37 -6.93
C ASN A 111 17.94 -2.92 -5.50
N GLY A 112 16.83 -3.24 -4.83
CA GLY A 112 16.84 -3.79 -3.47
C GLY A 112 17.24 -2.82 -2.36
N GLN A 113 17.26 -1.50 -2.63
CA GLN A 113 17.54 -0.42 -1.69
C GLN A 113 16.30 -0.11 -0.82
N LEU A 114 15.81 -1.13 -0.12
CA LEU A 114 14.48 -1.14 0.49
C LEU A 114 14.26 -0.04 1.53
N LEU A 115 15.23 0.22 2.41
CA LEU A 115 15.09 1.25 3.44
C LEU A 115 14.88 2.65 2.85
N GLN A 116 15.60 2.97 1.77
CA GLN A 116 15.45 4.24 1.07
C GLN A 116 14.09 4.31 0.37
N ALA A 117 13.62 3.21 -0.24
CA ALA A 117 12.30 3.14 -0.84
C ALA A 117 11.18 3.36 0.21
N ILE A 118 11.25 2.69 1.37
CA ILE A 118 10.29 2.88 2.48
C ILE A 118 10.28 4.34 2.92
N TYR A 119 11.45 4.95 3.15
CA TYR A 119 11.55 6.34 3.54
C TYR A 119 10.95 7.30 2.49
N ARG A 120 11.19 7.05 1.20
CA ARG A 120 10.61 7.87 0.12
C ARG A 120 9.09 7.80 0.07
N CYS A 121 8.51 6.68 0.50
CA CYS A 121 7.08 6.39 0.47
C CYS A 121 6.34 6.69 1.78
N SER A 122 7.03 7.07 2.87
CA SER A 122 6.43 7.20 4.20
C SER A 122 5.28 8.22 4.25
N ASN A 123 5.37 9.29 3.47
CA ASN A 123 4.32 10.31 3.43
C ASN A 123 3.03 9.84 2.71
N ILE A 124 3.03 8.70 2.03
CA ILE A 124 1.84 8.14 1.36
C ILE A 124 1.07 7.21 2.30
N TRP A 125 1.79 6.32 3.00
CA TRP A 125 1.22 5.27 3.83
C TRP A 125 1.51 5.51 5.30
N ALA A 126 0.46 5.75 6.08
CA ALA A 126 0.57 6.09 7.50
C ALA A 126 1.19 5.00 8.36
N SER A 127 1.18 3.74 7.90
CA SER A 127 1.79 2.60 8.60
C SER A 127 3.32 2.51 8.46
N LEU A 128 3.90 3.23 7.50
CA LEU A 128 5.35 3.21 7.28
C LEU A 128 6.09 4.08 8.30
N PRO A 129 7.32 3.72 8.67
CA PRO A 129 8.12 4.52 9.59
C PRO A 129 8.44 5.91 8.99
N GLY A 130 8.29 6.94 9.81
CA GLY A 130 8.48 8.34 9.42
C GLY A 130 7.33 8.92 8.61
N ALA A 131 6.12 8.36 8.72
CA ALA A 131 4.93 8.86 8.05
C ALA A 131 4.35 10.09 8.79
N GLY A 132 4.51 10.15 10.12
CA GLY A 132 4.19 11.35 10.91
C GLY A 132 2.69 11.60 11.10
N TYR A 133 1.83 10.64 10.77
CA TYR A 133 0.37 10.77 10.91
C TYR A 133 -0.16 10.56 12.33
N GLY A 134 0.73 10.35 13.32
CA GLY A 134 0.34 9.99 14.69
C GLY A 134 -0.34 8.62 14.81
N GLN A 135 -0.22 7.78 13.77
CA GLN A 135 -0.72 6.41 13.74
C GLN A 135 0.40 5.41 14.08
N PHE A 136 0.07 4.13 14.21
CA PHE A 136 1.07 3.10 14.49
C PHE A 136 1.99 2.90 13.29
N GLU A 137 3.28 3.14 13.48
CA GLU A 137 4.31 2.92 12.46
C GLU A 137 5.05 1.59 12.71
N HIS A 138 5.25 0.80 11.66
CA HIS A 138 6.00 -0.44 11.75
C HIS A 138 7.52 -0.21 11.87
N LYS A 139 8.19 -1.04 12.69
CA LYS A 139 9.66 -1.11 12.69
C LYS A 139 10.18 -1.53 11.32
N ALA A 140 11.22 -0.86 10.82
CA ALA A 140 11.84 -1.15 9.53
C ALA A 140 12.29 -2.62 9.40
N SER A 141 12.74 -3.26 10.49
CA SER A 141 13.13 -4.68 10.50
C SER A 141 11.99 -5.63 10.15
N ASN A 142 10.76 -5.34 10.61
CA ASN A 142 9.59 -6.15 10.29
C ASN A 142 9.21 -6.02 8.81
N LEU A 143 9.30 -4.80 8.27
CA LEU A 143 9.06 -4.53 6.84
C LEU A 143 10.08 -5.26 5.96
N ILE A 144 11.38 -5.22 6.32
CA ILE A 144 12.42 -5.99 5.64
C ILE A 144 12.11 -7.49 5.64
N ALA A 145 11.74 -8.04 6.80
CA ALA A 145 11.41 -9.46 6.92
C ALA A 145 10.23 -9.86 6.02
N LYS A 146 9.20 -9.01 5.93
CA LYS A 146 8.03 -9.25 5.07
C LYS A 146 8.35 -9.13 3.60
N PHE A 147 9.15 -8.14 3.21
CA PHE A 147 9.65 -8.01 1.84
C PHE A 147 10.46 -9.25 1.40
N LYS A 148 11.37 -9.73 2.26
CA LYS A 148 12.14 -10.95 2.00
C LYS A 148 11.25 -12.19 1.91
N ALA A 149 10.29 -12.34 2.82
CA ALA A 149 9.33 -13.45 2.78
C ALA A 149 8.44 -13.44 1.52
N ALA A 150 8.19 -12.27 0.93
CA ALA A 150 7.48 -12.12 -0.33
C ALA A 150 8.37 -12.39 -1.57
N GLY A 151 9.63 -12.78 -1.38
CA GLY A 151 10.59 -13.11 -2.44
C GLY A 151 11.44 -11.93 -2.91
N GLY A 152 11.39 -10.80 -2.21
CA GLY A 152 12.22 -9.63 -2.50
C GLY A 152 13.65 -9.79 -1.99
N VAL A 153 14.62 -9.31 -2.75
CA VAL A 153 16.04 -9.29 -2.41
C VAL A 153 16.42 -7.90 -1.93
N VAL A 154 17.04 -7.82 -0.76
CA VAL A 154 17.60 -6.57 -0.22
C VAL A 154 19.06 -6.51 -0.62
N ALA A 155 19.50 -5.41 -1.21
CA ALA A 155 20.90 -5.22 -1.55
C ALA A 155 21.75 -5.24 -0.28
N GLU A 156 22.89 -5.92 -0.34
CA GLU A 156 23.89 -5.84 0.72
C GLU A 156 24.44 -4.41 0.79
N VAL A 157 24.56 -3.88 2.01
CA VAL A 157 25.26 -2.62 2.22
C VAL A 157 26.73 -2.93 1.97
N LYS A 158 27.26 -2.50 0.82
CA LYS A 158 28.71 -2.45 0.63
C LYS A 158 29.25 -1.49 1.70
N GLN A 159 30.03 -2.05 2.62
CA GLN A 159 30.81 -1.28 3.60
C GLN A 159 31.81 -0.37 2.89
#